data_AF-W0TYU9-F1
#
_entry.id   AF-W0TYU9-F1
#
_cell.length_a   1.000
_cell.length_b   1.000
_cell.length_c   1.000
_cell.angle_alpha   90.00
_cell.angle_beta   90.00
_cell.angle_gamma   90.00
#
_symmetry.space_group_name_H-M   'P 1'
#
loop_
_entity.id
_entity.type
_entity.pdbx_description
1 polymer ?
#
loop_
_entity_poly.entity_id
_entity_poly.type
_entity_poly.pdbx_seq_one_letter_code
_entity_poly.pdbx_strand_id
1 'polypeptide(L)'
;MEDKSEALSNRIAEIKLRRIQEFNSRLKEALLRERIPASNASLLITNYVQDTPDYIIPSLWKLPPEQNKFKQYERFKKQRNANSNTSNCCTIV
;
A
#
# COMPACT_ATOMS: atom_id res chain seq x y z
N MET A 1 42.66 -25.56 29.80
CA MET A 1 41.50 -24.63 29.77
C MET A 1 41.15 -24.29 28.30
N GLU A 2 41.96 -24.78 27.36
CA GLU A 2 41.89 -24.67 25.89
C GLU A 2 40.65 -25.32 25.25
N ASP A 3 40.21 -26.51 25.68
CA ASP A 3 39.16 -27.28 24.96
C ASP A 3 37.81 -26.55 24.83
N LYS A 4 37.44 -25.73 25.83
CA LYS A 4 36.20 -24.94 25.79
C LYS A 4 36.27 -23.77 24.82
N SER A 5 37.47 -23.18 24.64
CA SER A 5 37.71 -22.09 23.69
C SER A 5 37.64 -22.60 22.25
N GLU A 6 38.26 -23.76 21.99
CA GLU A 6 38.25 -24.39 20.67
C GLU A 6 36.84 -24.89 20.28
N ALA A 7 36.12 -25.51 21.21
CA ALA A 7 34.72 -25.92 21.00
C ALA A 7 33.81 -24.72 20.66
N LEU A 8 34.01 -23.58 21.33
CA LEU A 8 33.26 -22.35 21.04
C LEU A 8 33.61 -21.78 19.66
N SER A 9 34.89 -21.77 19.29
CA SER A 9 35.35 -21.34 17.96
C SER A 9 34.73 -22.19 16.85
N ASN A 10 34.73 -23.52 17.01
CA ASN A 10 34.12 -24.46 16.07
C ASN A 10 32.60 -24.25 15.95
N ARG A 11 31.92 -24.01 17.08
CA ARG A 11 30.48 -23.68 17.11
C ARG A 11 30.18 -22.38 16.35
N ILE A 12 31.01 -21.36 16.52
CA ILE A 12 30.88 -20.08 15.80
C ILE A 12 31.11 -20.27 14.31
N ALA A 13 32.10 -21.08 13.91
CA ALA A 13 32.38 -21.40 12.51
C ALA A 13 31.19 -22.11 11.85
N GLU A 14 30.58 -23.07 12.52
CA GLU A 14 29.38 -23.78 12.07
C GLU A 14 28.20 -22.83 11.82
N ILE A 15 27.93 -21.92 12.77
CA ILE A 15 26.85 -20.92 12.63
C ILE A 15 27.12 -19.97 11.46
N LYS A 16 28.36 -19.52 11.29
CA LYS A 16 28.75 -18.65 10.16
C LYS A 16 28.54 -19.36 8.83
N LEU A 17 28.98 -20.61 8.73
CA LEU A 17 28.82 -21.42 7.53
C LEU A 17 27.34 -21.60 7.17
N ARG A 18 26.50 -21.94 8.16
CA ARG A 18 25.05 -22.06 7.95
C ARG A 18 24.43 -20.76 7.43
N ARG A 19 24.76 -19.62 8.03
CA ARG A 19 24.28 -18.31 7.59
C ARG A 19 24.70 -17.98 6.16
N ILE A 20 25.94 -18.29 5.79
CA ILE A 20 26.45 -18.07 4.43
C ILE A 20 25.70 -18.97 3.44
N GLN A 21 25.45 -20.23 3.78
CA GLN A 21 24.68 -21.13 2.94
C GLN A 21 23.24 -20.69 2.76
N GLU A 22 22.57 -20.28 3.84
CA GLU A 22 21.22 -19.69 3.79
C GLU A 22 21.19 -18.45 2.88
N PHE A 23 22.17 -17.56 3.02
CA PHE A 23 22.28 -16.36 2.18
C PHE A 23 22.53 -16.71 0.71
N ASN A 24 23.43 -17.65 0.43
CA ASN A 24 23.68 -18.14 -0.92
C ASN A 24 22.45 -18.78 -1.56
N SER A 25 21.62 -19.50 -0.78
CA SER A 25 20.33 -20.02 -1.28
C SER A 25 19.41 -18.88 -1.72
N ARG A 26 19.24 -17.86 -0.87
CA ARG A 26 18.41 -16.67 -1.18
C ARG A 26 18.92 -15.91 -2.40
N LEU A 27 20.24 -15.81 -2.58
CA LEU A 27 20.83 -15.18 -3.77
C LEU A 27 20.53 -15.99 -5.04
N LYS A 28 20.65 -17.32 -4.99
CA LYS A 28 20.31 -18.19 -6.12
C LYS A 28 18.83 -18.06 -6.49
N GLU A 29 17.93 -18.05 -5.51
CA GLU A 29 16.50 -17.81 -5.72
C GLU A 29 16.23 -16.43 -6.36
N ALA A 30 16.91 -15.39 -5.89
CA ALA A 30 16.77 -14.04 -6.44
C ALA A 30 17.30 -13.93 -7.89
N LEU A 31 18.32 -14.71 -8.26
CA LEU A 31 18.83 -14.79 -9.63
C LEU A 31 17.89 -15.56 -10.56
N LEU A 32 17.20 -16.58 -10.05
CA LEU A 32 16.25 -17.38 -10.82
C LEU A 32 14.92 -16.66 -11.09
N ARG A 33 14.65 -15.56 -10.39
CA ARG A 33 13.42 -14.77 -10.59
C ARG A 33 13.38 -14.18 -12.00
N GLU A 34 12.31 -14.48 -12.74
CA GLU A 34 12.03 -13.85 -14.04
C GLU A 34 11.88 -12.33 -13.89
N ARG A 35 12.51 -11.57 -14.80
CA ARG A 35 12.44 -10.11 -14.83
C ARG A 35 11.78 -9.67 -16.14
N ILE A 36 10.91 -8.68 -16.02
CA ILE A 36 10.37 -7.97 -17.18
C ILE A 36 11.23 -6.76 -17.54
N PRO A 37 11.34 -6.38 -18.83
CA PRO A 37 12.00 -5.14 -19.23
C PRO A 37 11.34 -3.92 -18.59
N ALA A 38 12.14 -2.92 -18.22
CA ALA A 38 11.65 -1.69 -17.59
C ALA A 38 10.63 -0.96 -18.47
N SER A 39 10.86 -0.91 -19.80
CA SER A 39 9.91 -0.33 -20.75
C SER A 39 8.52 -0.98 -20.69
N ASN A 40 8.48 -2.31 -20.60
CA ASN A 40 7.23 -3.07 -20.52
C ASN A 40 6.55 -2.84 -19.17
N ALA A 41 7.33 -2.83 -18.08
CA ALA A 41 6.80 -2.51 -16.75
C ALA A 41 6.17 -1.11 -16.70
N SER A 42 6.84 -0.11 -17.27
CA SER A 42 6.31 1.25 -17.38
C SER A 42 5.02 1.30 -18.18
N LEU A 43 4.95 0.59 -19.32
CA LEU A 43 3.74 0.53 -20.13
C LEU A 43 2.56 -0.10 -19.37
N LEU A 44 2.80 -1.19 -18.62
CA LEU A 44 1.77 -1.82 -17.79
C LEU A 44 1.22 -0.84 -16.74
N ILE A 45 2.09 -0.07 -16.09
CA ILE A 45 1.69 0.95 -15.11
C ILE A 45 0.85 2.04 -15.79
N THR A 46 1.31 2.55 -16.95
CA THR A 46 0.58 3.58 -17.70
C THR A 46 -0.81 3.10 -18.09
N ASN A 47 -0.94 1.89 -18.64
CA ASN A 47 -2.22 1.32 -19.03
C ASN A 47 -3.15 1.18 -17.82
N TYR A 48 -2.64 0.66 -16.70
CA TYR A 48 -3.44 0.50 -15.48
C TYR A 48 -3.98 1.85 -14.97
N VAL A 49 -3.15 2.89 -14.97
CA VAL A 49 -3.54 4.24 -14.52
C VAL A 49 -4.50 4.92 -15.50
N GLN A 50 -4.46 4.57 -16.79
CA GLN A 50 -5.40 5.07 -17.80
C GLN A 50 -6.76 4.38 -17.72
N ASP A 51 -6.80 3.10 -17.37
CA ASP A 51 -8.05 2.33 -17.27
C ASP A 51 -8.74 2.52 -15.91
N THR A 52 -7.96 2.76 -14.84
CA THR A 52 -8.49 2.88 -13.49
C THR A 52 -8.82 4.34 -13.15
N PRO A 53 -10.10 4.67 -12.86
CA PRO A 53 -10.48 6.04 -12.55
C PRO A 53 -9.98 6.50 -11.17
N ASP A 54 -9.28 7.64 -11.13
CA ASP A 54 -8.91 8.34 -9.89
C ASP A 54 -9.62 9.68 -9.76
N TYR A 55 -10.64 9.72 -8.91
CA TYR A 55 -11.48 10.89 -8.69
C TYR A 55 -10.82 12.02 -7.88
N ILE A 56 -9.61 11.81 -7.36
CA ILE A 56 -8.79 12.87 -6.73
C ILE A 56 -8.17 13.78 -7.80
N ILE A 57 -8.23 13.39 -9.08
CA ILE A 57 -7.77 14.18 -10.24
C ILE A 57 -8.99 14.58 -11.11
N PRO A 58 -9.72 15.65 -10.75
CA PRO A 58 -10.99 16.01 -11.41
C PRO A 58 -10.87 16.43 -12.88
N SER A 59 -9.64 16.75 -13.32
CA SER A 59 -9.35 17.13 -14.71
C SER A 59 -9.51 15.97 -15.68
N LEU A 60 -9.17 14.74 -15.24
CA LEU A 60 -9.34 13.53 -16.05
C LEU A 60 -10.60 12.76 -15.65
N TRP A 61 -10.84 12.58 -14.35
CA TRP A 61 -11.90 11.72 -13.86
C TRP A 61 -12.91 12.49 -13.02
N LYS A 62 -14.19 12.34 -13.34
CA LYS A 62 -15.27 13.02 -12.59
C LYS A 62 -16.08 12.00 -11.83
N LEU A 63 -16.07 12.13 -10.49
CA LEU A 63 -16.96 11.34 -9.66
C LEU A 63 -18.40 11.82 -9.86
N PRO A 64 -19.35 10.92 -10.18
CA PRO A 64 -20.75 11.29 -10.25
C PRO A 64 -21.21 11.97 -8.95
N PRO A 65 -22.04 13.01 -9.03
CA PRO A 65 -22.48 13.77 -7.86
C PRO A 65 -23.24 12.91 -6.85
N GLU A 66 -23.88 11.84 -7.31
CA GLU A 66 -24.58 10.87 -6.47
C GLU A 66 -23.63 10.02 -5.61
N GLN A 67 -22.44 9.72 -6.10
CA GLN A 67 -21.43 8.94 -5.37
C GLN A 67 -20.56 9.84 -4.47
N ASN A 68 -20.54 11.15 -4.73
CA ASN A 68 -19.77 12.11 -3.97
C ASN A 68 -20.43 12.46 -2.63
N LYS A 69 -20.01 11.77 -1.56
CA LYS A 69 -20.48 12.00 -0.18
C LYS A 69 -20.27 13.44 0.31
N PHE A 70 -19.22 14.12 -0.13
CA PHE A 70 -18.98 15.53 0.24
C PHE A 70 -20.06 16.44 -0.36
N LYS A 71 -20.42 16.22 -1.63
CA LYS A 71 -21.52 16.96 -2.27
C LYS A 71 -22.88 16.65 -1.62
N GLN A 72 -23.11 15.41 -1.21
CA GLN A 72 -24.31 15.05 -0.43
C GLN A 72 -24.34 15.81 0.91
N TYR A 73 -23.24 15.80 1.67
CA TYR A 73 -23.13 16.54 2.93
C TYR A 73 -23.38 18.03 2.77
N GLU A 74 -22.78 18.67 1.77
CA GLU A 74 -23.01 20.10 1.47
C GLU A 74 -24.48 20.40 1.16
N ARG A 75 -25.17 19.50 0.45
CA ARG A 75 -26.63 19.62 0.21
C ARG A 75 -27.42 19.54 1.53
N PHE A 76 -27.13 18.55 2.37
CA PHE A 76 -27.79 18.41 3.68
C PHE A 76 -27.53 19.61 4.60
N LYS A 77 -26.31 20.14 4.62
CA LYS A 77 -25.94 21.34 5.40
C LYS A 77 -26.69 22.58 4.92
N LYS A 78 -26.77 22.79 3.60
CA LYS A 78 -27.55 23.90 3.01
C LYS A 78 -29.04 23.79 3.35
N GLN A 79 -29.61 22.58 3.30
CA GLN A 79 -31.00 22.34 3.72
C GLN A 79 -31.21 22.65 5.21
N ARG A 80 -30.29 22.26 6.10
CA ARG A 80 -30.36 22.62 7.53
C ARG A 80 -30.31 24.13 7.77
N ASN A 81 -29.43 24.84 7.06
CA ASN A 81 -29.33 26.30 7.18
C ASN A 81 -30.55 27.04 6.61
N ALA A 82 -31.25 26.47 5.61
CA ALA A 82 -32.51 27.03 5.11
C ALA A 82 -33.67 26.81 6.09
N ASN A 83 -33.69 25.68 6.80
CA ASN A 83 -34.73 25.33 7.77
C ASN A 83 -34.52 25.92 9.19
N SER A 84 -33.44 26.68 9.43
CA SER A 84 -33.20 27.32 10.75
C SER A 84 -34.20 28.43 11.10
N ASN A 85 -35.06 28.86 10.17
CA ASN A 85 -36.17 29.78 10.44
C ASN A 85 -37.44 29.06 10.95
N THR A 86 -37.48 27.74 10.96
CA THR A 86 -38.58 26.95 11.54
C THR A 86 -38.00 25.98 12.56
N SER A 87 -37.95 26.44 13.80
CA SER A 87 -37.60 25.66 14.99
C SER A 87 -38.29 24.30 15.00
N ASN A 88 -37.51 23.22 14.86
CA ASN A 88 -37.72 21.93 15.50
C ASN A 88 -36.45 21.08 15.30
N CYS A 89 -35.53 21.16 16.28
CA CYS A 89 -34.33 20.34 16.36
C CYS A 89 -34.67 18.99 16.99
N CYS A 90 -34.61 17.90 16.23
CA CYS A 90 -34.69 16.54 16.78
C CYS A 90 -33.28 15.95 16.93
N THR A 91 -32.88 15.62 18.15
CA THR A 91 -31.74 14.75 18.46
C THR A 91 -32.25 13.31 18.55
N ILE A 92 -31.57 12.36 17.93
CA ILE A 92 -31.82 10.93 18.14
C ILE A 92 -30.99 10.49 19.36
N VAL A 93 -31.63 9.88 20.34
CA VAL A 93 -31.01 9.15 21.46
C VAL A 93 -30.50 7.80 20.97
#